data_AF-A0A8T3QY53-F1
#
_entry.id   AF-A0A8T3QY53-F1
#
_cell.length_a   1.000
_cell.length_b   1.000
_cell.length_c   1.000
_cell.angle_alpha   90.00
_cell.angle_beta   90.00
_cell.angle_gamma   90.00
#
_symmetry.space_group_name_H-M   'P 1'
#
loop_
_entity.id
_entity.type
_entity.pdbx_description
1 polymer ?
#
loop_
_entity_poly.entity_id
_entity_poly.type
_entity_poly.pdbx_seq_one_letter_code
_entity_poly.pdbx_strand_id
1 'polypeptide(L)'
;MVPIRAVPGFLPSRNGLGFANRFPPGPTLRLGPIDPSRIGIGDAAAGLCGGMSWYVRERFEGGMPIPSDAVAPANGAPLFKALVRRQVLSLDWLRTPL
;
A
#
# COMPACT_ATOMS: atom_id res chain seq x y z
N MET A 1 30.37 7.13 12.73
CA MET A 1 29.21 7.83 12.13
C MET A 1 28.55 6.88 11.14
N VAL A 2 27.31 6.45 11.38
CA VAL A 2 26.58 5.57 10.47
C VAL A 2 26.10 6.42 9.28
N PRO A 3 26.39 6.06 8.03
CA PRO A 3 25.92 6.82 6.89
C PRO A 3 24.39 6.79 6.83
N ILE A 4 23.78 7.97 6.72
CA ILE A 4 22.34 8.11 6.55
C ILE A 4 22.00 7.58 5.15
N ARG A 5 21.27 6.46 5.10
CA ARG A 5 20.71 5.94 3.84
C ARG A 5 19.42 6.72 3.55
N ALA A 6 19.51 7.72 2.69
CA ALA A 6 18.38 8.51 2.23
C ALA A 6 18.24 8.39 0.71
N VAL A 7 17.00 8.45 0.21
CA VAL A 7 16.71 8.55 -1.23
C VAL A 7 16.88 10.02 -1.65
N PRO A 8 17.83 10.34 -2.54
CA PRO A 8 18.04 11.72 -2.99
C PRO A 8 16.76 12.34 -3.54
N GLY A 9 16.45 13.57 -3.12
CA GLY A 9 15.25 14.30 -3.56
C GLY A 9 13.93 13.84 -2.94
N PHE A 10 13.92 12.77 -2.13
CA PHE A 10 12.71 12.31 -1.47
C PHE A 10 12.47 13.08 -0.16
N LEU A 11 11.41 13.89 -0.12
CA LEU A 11 10.95 14.53 1.12
C LEU A 11 9.64 13.86 1.59
N PRO A 12 9.63 13.16 2.75
CA PRO A 12 8.46 12.42 3.21
C PRO A 12 7.18 13.25 3.32
N SER A 13 7.28 14.52 3.73
CA SER A 13 6.13 15.42 3.87
C SER A 13 5.51 15.86 2.53
N ARG A 14 6.20 15.65 1.41
CA ARG A 14 5.70 15.97 0.06
C ARG A 14 5.39 14.74 -0.77
N ASN A 15 6.20 13.70 -0.64
CA ASN A 15 6.14 12.52 -1.50
C ASN A 15 5.52 11.30 -0.80
N GLY A 16 5.38 11.33 0.53
CA GLY A 16 4.78 10.26 1.31
C GLY A 16 3.26 10.35 1.41
N LEU A 17 2.61 9.21 1.69
CA LEU A 17 1.18 9.19 2.02
C LEU A 17 0.94 9.89 3.36
N GLY A 18 -0.06 10.76 3.41
CA GLY A 18 -0.40 11.57 4.60
C GLY A 18 -1.10 10.82 5.73
N PHE A 19 -1.25 9.50 5.62
CA PHE A 19 -1.97 8.66 6.59
C PHE A 19 -1.11 7.48 7.05
N ALA A 20 -1.40 7.00 8.26
CA ALA A 20 -0.75 5.84 8.83
C ALA A 20 -1.15 4.53 8.13
N ASN A 21 -0.26 3.54 8.18
CA ASN A 21 -0.54 2.16 7.74
C ASN A 21 -1.52 1.47 8.71
N ARG A 22 -2.79 1.93 8.70
CA ARG A 22 -3.86 1.45 9.57
C ARG A 22 -5.16 1.50 8.80
N PHE A 23 -5.71 0.33 8.50
CA PHE A 23 -6.94 0.18 7.73
C PHE A 23 -8.03 -0.48 8.58
N PRO A 24 -9.32 -0.21 8.30
CA PRO A 24 -10.41 -0.97 8.91
C PRO A 24 -10.27 -2.47 8.62
N PRO A 25 -10.63 -3.37 9.56
CA PRO A 25 -10.60 -4.80 9.33
C PRO A 25 -11.37 -5.21 8.07
N GLY A 26 -10.81 -6.13 7.30
CA GLY A 26 -11.44 -6.63 6.10
C GLY A 26 -10.48 -7.27 5.11
N PRO A 27 -11.03 -7.94 4.09
CA PRO A 27 -10.23 -8.73 3.16
C PRO A 27 -9.29 -7.83 2.34
N THR A 28 -7.99 -8.15 2.34
CA THR A 28 -7.01 -7.47 1.49
C THR A 28 -7.31 -7.74 0.02
N LEU A 29 -7.56 -8.99 -0.36
CA LEU A 29 -7.94 -9.39 -1.73
C LEU A 29 -9.36 -9.96 -1.77
N ARG A 30 -10.09 -9.69 -2.85
CA ARG A 30 -11.36 -10.36 -3.19
C ARG A 30 -11.21 -11.09 -4.53
N LEU A 31 -11.53 -12.37 -4.57
CA LEU A 31 -11.45 -13.19 -5.78
C LEU A 31 -12.76 -13.11 -6.58
N GLY A 32 -12.93 -12.04 -7.36
CA GLY A 32 -13.99 -11.94 -8.38
C GLY A 32 -15.45 -12.01 -7.88
N PRO A 33 -16.43 -12.00 -8.80
CA PRO A 33 -17.85 -11.97 -8.47
C PRO A 33 -18.47 -13.33 -8.08
N ILE A 34 -17.74 -14.45 -8.24
CA ILE A 34 -18.22 -15.82 -8.00
C ILE A 34 -17.76 -16.37 -6.63
N ASP A 35 -17.08 -15.56 -5.81
CA ASP A 35 -16.68 -16.00 -4.47
C ASP A 35 -17.71 -15.54 -3.41
N PRO A 36 -18.66 -16.40 -2.99
CA PRO A 36 -19.61 -16.10 -1.91
C PRO A 36 -18.92 -16.11 -0.54
N SER A 37 -17.65 -16.47 -0.47
CA SER A 37 -16.95 -16.60 0.78
C SER A 37 -16.42 -15.24 1.23
N ARG A 38 -16.61 -14.96 2.52
CA ARG A 38 -15.88 -13.93 3.26
C ARG A 38 -14.39 -14.28 3.40
N ILE A 39 -13.82 -15.12 2.52
CA ILE A 39 -12.44 -15.61 2.58
C ILE A 39 -11.61 -14.71 1.68
N GLY A 40 -11.34 -13.50 2.17
CA GLY A 40 -10.23 -12.74 1.62
C GLY A 40 -8.90 -13.34 2.07
N ILE A 41 -7.88 -13.20 1.23
CA ILE A 41 -6.51 -13.49 1.66
C ILE A 41 -6.02 -12.28 2.46
N GLY A 42 -5.63 -12.51 3.71
CA GLY A 42 -5.13 -11.48 4.63
C GLY A 42 -6.21 -10.54 5.20
N ASP A 43 -5.85 -9.86 6.29
CA ASP A 43 -6.64 -8.79 6.89
C ASP A 43 -5.90 -7.46 6.71
N ALA A 44 -6.56 -6.47 6.14
CA ALA A 44 -5.99 -5.12 5.98
C ALA A 44 -5.62 -4.47 7.32
N ALA A 45 -6.17 -4.94 8.46
CA ALA A 45 -5.74 -4.55 9.79
C ALA A 45 -4.27 -4.91 10.09
N ALA A 46 -3.69 -5.92 9.42
CA ALA A 46 -2.27 -6.22 9.48
C ALA A 46 -1.41 -5.18 8.74
N GLY A 47 -2.04 -4.29 7.98
CA GLY A 47 -1.41 -3.24 7.20
C GLY A 47 -1.04 -3.65 5.77
N LEU A 48 -0.67 -2.64 4.98
CA LEU A 48 -0.29 -2.72 3.57
C LEU A 48 1.08 -2.06 3.35
N CYS A 49 2.03 -2.29 4.26
CA CYS A 49 3.31 -1.57 4.30
C CYS A 49 4.07 -1.65 2.97
N GLY A 50 4.21 -2.86 2.40
CA GLY A 50 4.86 -3.06 1.11
C GLY A 50 4.11 -2.36 -0.04
N GLY A 51 2.78 -2.43 -0.03
CA GLY A 51 1.93 -1.75 -1.01
C GLY A 51 2.02 -0.23 -0.94
N MET A 52 2.07 0.34 0.26
CA MET A 52 2.25 1.78 0.50
C MET A 52 3.64 2.25 0.04
N SER A 53 4.71 1.54 0.40
CA SER A 53 6.08 1.87 -0.03
C SER A 53 6.23 1.78 -1.55
N TRP A 54 5.68 0.74 -2.17
CA TRP A 54 5.70 0.57 -3.62
C TRP A 54 4.91 1.68 -4.34
N TYR A 55 3.72 2.01 -3.84
CA TYR A 55 2.88 3.08 -4.40
C TYR A 55 3.57 4.45 -4.37
N VAL A 56 4.25 4.76 -3.26
CA VAL A 56 5.04 5.99 -3.08
C VAL A 56 6.25 6.00 -4.00
N ARG A 57 6.98 4.87 -4.08
CA ARG A 57 8.13 4.72 -4.98
C ARG A 57 7.77 5.02 -6.43
N GLU A 58 6.73 4.38 -6.96
CA GLU A 58 6.30 4.59 -8.36
C GLU A 58 5.96 6.05 -8.66
N ARG A 59 5.35 6.76 -7.69
CA ARG A 59 5.00 8.17 -7.85
C ARG A 59 6.21 9.07 -7.80
N PHE A 60 7.10 8.82 -6.84
CA PHE A 60 8.32 9.59 -6.72
C PHE A 60 9.22 9.41 -7.95
N GLU A 61 9.46 8.17 -8.38
CA GLU A 61 10.26 7.86 -9.58
C GLU A 61 9.59 8.39 -10.86
N GLY A 62 8.26 8.40 -10.92
CA GLY A 62 7.49 8.90 -12.06
C GLY A 62 7.18 10.40 -12.04
N GLY A 63 7.64 11.17 -11.03
CA GLY A 63 7.29 12.58 -10.88
C GLY A 63 5.78 12.86 -10.74
N MET A 64 5.02 11.87 -10.28
CA MET A 64 3.56 11.95 -10.13
C MET A 64 3.17 12.47 -8.75
N PRO A 65 2.03 13.19 -8.64
CA PRO A 65 1.54 13.66 -7.34
C PRO A 65 1.16 12.49 -6.41
N ILE A 66 1.36 12.71 -5.12
CA ILE A 66 0.86 11.83 -4.06
C ILE A 66 -0.55 12.28 -3.65
N PRO A 67 -1.48 11.36 -3.32
CA PRO A 67 -2.77 11.74 -2.76
C PRO A 67 -2.59 12.53 -1.46
N SER A 68 -3.36 13.61 -1.30
CA SER A 68 -3.31 14.50 -0.13
C SER A 68 -4.19 14.01 1.02
N ASP A 69 -4.78 12.83 0.92
CA ASP A 69 -5.61 12.24 1.96
C ASP A 69 -4.83 12.14 3.28
N ALA A 70 -5.42 12.65 4.37
CA ALA A 70 -4.87 12.54 5.72
C ALA A 70 -5.35 11.28 6.45
N VAL A 71 -6.31 10.56 5.88
CA VAL A 71 -6.93 9.36 6.46
C VAL A 71 -6.80 8.21 5.46
N ALA A 72 -6.52 7.02 5.97
CA ALA A 72 -6.42 5.83 5.15
C ALA A 72 -7.76 5.53 4.46
N PRO A 73 -7.74 5.10 3.19
CA PRO A 73 -8.96 4.81 2.44
C PRO A 73 -9.72 3.62 3.05
N ALA A 74 -11.05 3.68 3.00
CA ALA A 74 -11.90 2.57 3.40
C ALA A 74 -11.74 1.34 2.46
N ASN A 75 -12.10 0.16 2.97
CA ASN A 75 -12.05 -1.08 2.20
C ASN A 75 -12.85 -0.96 0.89
N GLY A 76 -12.24 -1.37 -0.21
CA GLY A 76 -12.85 -1.33 -1.55
C GLY A 76 -12.79 0.03 -2.27
N ALA A 77 -12.34 1.10 -1.61
CA ALA A 77 -12.08 2.38 -2.26
C ALA A 77 -10.99 2.25 -3.36
N PRO A 78 -10.97 3.13 -4.38
CA PRO A 78 -9.99 3.04 -5.47
C PRO A 78 -8.54 3.05 -5.00
N LEU A 79 -8.18 3.94 -4.07
CA LEU A 79 -6.83 4.00 -3.51
C LEU A 79 -6.49 2.73 -2.72
N PHE A 80 -7.42 2.22 -1.91
CA PHE A 80 -7.25 0.96 -1.18
C PHE A 80 -6.91 -0.20 -2.13
N LYS A 81 -7.72 -0.38 -3.19
CA LYS A 81 -7.48 -1.40 -4.22
C LYS A 81 -6.11 -1.24 -4.90
N ALA A 82 -5.68 0.00 -5.14
CA ALA A 82 -4.38 0.29 -5.74
C ALA A 82 -3.21 -0.10 -4.82
N LEU A 83 -3.35 0.13 -3.50
CA LEU A 83 -2.37 -0.27 -2.48
C LEU A 83 -2.31 -1.78 -2.31
N VAL A 84 -3.45 -2.46 -2.25
CA VAL A 84 -3.57 -3.92 -2.22
C VAL A 84 -2.85 -4.56 -3.40
N ARG A 85 -3.11 -4.09 -4.63
CA ARG A 85 -2.46 -4.63 -5.83
C ARG A 85 -0.94 -4.54 -5.73
N ARG A 86 -0.43 -3.45 -5.16
CA ARG A 86 1.00 -3.22 -4.96
C ARG A 86 1.57 -4.02 -3.80
N GLN A 87 0.79 -4.30 -2.77
CA GLN A 87 1.20 -5.21 -1.70
C GLN A 87 1.51 -6.60 -2.28
N VAL A 88 0.65 -7.12 -3.17
CA VAL A 88 0.90 -8.39 -3.87
C VAL A 88 2.17 -8.34 -4.72
N LEU A 89 2.36 -7.25 -5.48
CA LEU A 89 3.58 -7.07 -6.28
C LEU A 89 4.84 -6.96 -5.43
N SER A 90 4.75 -6.32 -4.26
CA SER A 90 5.88 -6.17 -3.34
C SER A 90 6.36 -7.49 -2.73
N LEU A 91 5.50 -8.52 -2.76
CA LEU A 91 5.83 -9.88 -2.34
C LEU A 91 6.48 -10.71 -3.46
N ASP A 92 6.78 -10.09 -4.61
CA ASP A 92 7.26 -10.75 -5.83
C ASP A 92 6.45 -12.02 -6.15
N TRP A 93 5.11 -11.87 -6.18
CA TRP A 93 4.17 -12.97 -6.41
C TRP A 93 4.35 -14.17 -5.46
N LEU A 94 4.40 -13.90 -4.16
CA LEU A 94 4.57 -14.89 -3.07
C LEU A 94 5.95 -15.56 -3.00
N ARG A 95 6.97 -15.00 -3.67
CA ARG A 95 8.36 -15.40 -3.46
C ARG A 95 8.94 -14.83 -2.17
N THR A 96 8.44 -13.68 -1.73
CA THR A 96 8.73 -13.12 -0.41
C THR A 96 7.67 -13.58 0.58
N PRO A 97 8.06 -14.13 1.75
CA PRO A 97 7.11 -14.54 2.78
C PRO A 97 6.31 -13.35 3.35
N LEU A 98 5.12 -13.66 3.90
CA LEU A 98 4.22 -12.72 4.58
C LEU A 98 4.72 -12.36 5.98
#